data_AF-H0EXV8-F1
#
_entry.id   AF-H0EXV8-F1
#
_cell.length_a   1.000
_cell.length_b   1.000
_cell.length_c   1.000
_cell.angle_alpha   90.00
_cell.angle_beta   90.00
_cell.angle_gamma   90.00
#
_symmetry.space_group_name_H-M   'P 1'
#
loop_
_entity.id
_entity.type
_entity.pdbx_description
1 polymer ?
#
loop_
_entity_poly.entity_id
_entity_poly.type
_entity_poly.pdbx_seq_one_letter_code
_entity_poly.pdbx_strand_id
1 'polypeptide(L)'
;MDPAPSADPIRRMLETYNELNSSQITELQEVPSPLEFMRFVSANRPFVVRGGAGDWKATQTWNASTLKEAMAGMSVNVAVTPEGSSKFDVRASENDK
;
A
#
# COMPACT_ATOMS: atom_id res chain seq x y z
N MET A 1 -11.53 -37.83 -26.21
CA MET A 1 -10.97 -36.94 -27.26
C MET A 1 -10.72 -35.62 -26.55
N ASP A 2 -9.53 -35.49 -25.97
CA ASP A 2 -9.17 -34.30 -25.21
C ASP A 2 -8.79 -33.20 -26.22
N PRO A 3 -9.31 -31.96 -26.06
CA PRO A 3 -8.92 -30.88 -26.96
C PRO A 3 -7.42 -30.60 -26.79
N ALA A 4 -6.75 -30.38 -27.93
CA ALA A 4 -5.30 -30.20 -27.99
C ALA A 4 -4.82 -29.01 -27.11
N PRO A 5 -3.70 -29.14 -26.39
CA PRO A 5 -3.17 -28.07 -25.56
C PRO A 5 -2.52 -27.01 -26.43
N SER A 6 -3.18 -25.87 -26.56
CA SER A 6 -2.48 -24.59 -26.79
C SER A 6 -3.16 -23.46 -26.00
N ALA A 7 -3.46 -23.74 -24.74
CA ALA A 7 -3.69 -22.66 -23.78
C ALA A 7 -2.33 -22.07 -23.45
N ASP A 8 -2.14 -20.79 -23.75
CA ASP A 8 -0.95 -20.02 -23.35
C ASP A 8 -0.54 -20.42 -21.92
N PRO A 9 0.65 -21.03 -21.73
CA PRO A 9 1.07 -21.56 -20.44
C PRO A 9 1.19 -20.46 -19.39
N ILE A 10 1.49 -19.21 -19.78
CA ILE A 10 1.53 -18.07 -18.89
C ILE A 10 0.12 -17.70 -18.44
N ARG A 11 -0.83 -17.65 -19.38
CA ARG A 11 -2.25 -17.42 -19.05
C ARG A 11 -2.78 -18.46 -18.09
N ARG A 12 -2.55 -19.75 -18.37
CA ARG A 12 -2.98 -20.84 -17.48
C ARG A 12 -2.33 -20.73 -16.10
N MET A 13 -1.04 -20.40 -16.03
CA MET A 13 -0.36 -20.19 -14.75
C MET A 13 -1.00 -19.05 -13.95
N LEU A 14 -1.34 -17.93 -14.59
CA LEU A 14 -2.00 -16.80 -13.94
C LEU A 14 -3.42 -17.15 -13.47
N GLU A 15 -4.20 -17.84 -14.31
CA GLU A 15 -5.55 -18.30 -13.97
C GLU A 15 -5.51 -19.27 -12.79
N THR A 16 -4.68 -20.30 -12.84
CA THR A 16 -4.51 -21.26 -11.74
C THR A 16 -3.98 -20.60 -10.46
N TYR A 17 -3.03 -19.66 -10.56
CA TYR A 17 -2.58 -18.90 -9.41
C TYR A 17 -3.74 -18.12 -8.78
N ASN A 18 -4.52 -17.40 -9.57
CA ASN A 18 -5.65 -16.62 -9.06
C ASN A 18 -6.79 -17.49 -8.50
N GLU A 19 -7.01 -18.70 -9.04
CA GLU A 19 -8.01 -19.64 -8.53
C GLU A 19 -7.60 -20.28 -7.20
N LEU A 20 -6.30 -20.59 -7.03
CA LEU A 20 -5.77 -21.20 -5.80
C LEU A 20 -5.54 -20.19 -4.67
N ASN A 21 -5.55 -18.90 -4.97
CA ASN A 21 -5.32 -17.83 -4.01
C ASN A 21 -6.61 -17.04 -3.78
N SER A 22 -6.88 -16.65 -2.53
CA SER A 22 -8.03 -15.78 -2.24
C SER A 22 -7.86 -14.42 -2.93
N SER A 23 -8.92 -13.91 -3.54
CA SER A 23 -8.99 -12.54 -4.05
C SER A 23 -9.29 -11.50 -2.96
N GLN A 24 -9.62 -11.95 -1.74
CA GLN A 24 -9.86 -11.09 -0.59
C GLN A 24 -8.58 -10.86 0.21
N ILE A 25 -8.35 -9.60 0.59
CA ILE A 25 -7.27 -9.22 1.49
C ILE A 25 -7.66 -9.63 2.91
N THR A 26 -6.77 -10.37 3.59
CA THR A 26 -7.01 -10.78 4.98
C THR A 26 -6.93 -9.59 5.92
N GLU A 27 -7.85 -9.51 6.88
CA GLU A 27 -7.84 -8.49 7.93
C GLU A 27 -7.61 -9.14 9.30
N LEU A 28 -6.59 -8.66 10.02
CA LEU A 28 -6.27 -9.06 11.38
C LEU A 28 -6.79 -8.01 12.35
N GLN A 29 -7.41 -8.43 13.44
CA GLN A 29 -7.92 -7.52 14.48
C GLN A 29 -6.82 -7.10 15.47
N GLU A 30 -5.68 -7.78 15.44
CA GLU A 30 -4.54 -7.56 16.32
C GLU A 30 -3.22 -7.73 15.55
N VAL A 31 -2.15 -7.18 16.12
CA VAL A 31 -0.81 -7.28 15.53
C VAL A 31 -0.35 -8.75 15.65
N PRO A 32 0.01 -9.41 14.53
CA PRO A 32 0.46 -10.79 14.57
C PRO A 32 1.81 -10.90 15.30
N SER A 33 2.08 -12.04 15.93
CA SER A 33 3.44 -12.37 16.36
C SER A 33 4.39 -12.45 15.16
N PRO A 34 5.72 -12.33 15.36
CA PRO A 34 6.68 -12.47 14.26
C PRO A 34 6.54 -13.77 13.47
N LEU A 35 6.18 -14.87 14.13
CA LEU A 35 5.99 -16.16 13.46
C LEU A 35 4.72 -16.17 12.59
N GLU A 36 3.62 -15.60 13.09
CA GLU A 36 2.38 -15.48 12.31
C GLU A 36 2.57 -14.52 11.12
N PHE A 37 3.29 -13.42 11.32
CA PHE A 37 3.67 -12.50 10.27
C PHE A 37 4.44 -13.21 9.14
N MET A 38 5.41 -14.06 9.49
CA MET A 38 6.20 -14.81 8.50
C MET A 38 5.37 -15.75 7.63
N ARG A 39 4.19 -16.19 8.09
CA ARG A 39 3.26 -16.99 7.27
C ARG A 39 2.67 -16.20 6.10
N PHE A 40 2.47 -14.90 6.26
CA PHE A 40 1.99 -14.02 5.19
C PHE A 40 3.13 -13.64 4.24
N VAL A 41 4.32 -13.37 4.78
CA VAL A 41 5.53 -13.08 3.98
C VAL A 41 5.90 -14.25 3.09
N SER A 42 5.92 -15.48 3.62
CA SER A 42 6.30 -16.67 2.84
C SER A 42 5.32 -16.98 1.71
N ALA A 43 4.03 -16.65 1.90
CA ALA A 43 3.02 -16.76 0.86
C ALA A 43 3.01 -15.57 -0.11
N ASN A 44 3.79 -14.52 0.14
CA ASN A 44 3.77 -13.24 -0.58
C ASN A 44 2.35 -12.65 -0.70
N ARG A 45 1.56 -12.74 0.38
CA ARG A 45 0.16 -12.29 0.39
C ARG A 45 -0.01 -11.03 1.24
N PRO A 46 -0.69 -9.99 0.73
CA PRO A 46 -0.98 -8.80 1.52
C PRO A 46 -2.04 -9.09 2.59
N PHE A 47 -1.97 -8.35 3.69
CA PHE A 47 -2.97 -8.32 4.74
C PHE A 47 -3.05 -6.93 5.36
N VAL A 48 -4.13 -6.64 6.09
CA VAL A 48 -4.34 -5.40 6.83
C VAL A 48 -4.41 -5.73 8.32
N VAL A 49 -3.70 -4.97 9.16
CA VAL A 49 -3.88 -5.00 10.62
C VAL A 49 -4.79 -3.84 11.01
N ARG A 50 -6.00 -4.13 11.47
CA ARG A 50 -6.92 -3.12 12.00
C ARG A 50 -6.42 -2.65 13.36
N GLY A 51 -6.39 -1.33 13.54
CA GLY A 51 -5.92 -0.72 14.80
C GLY A 51 -4.42 -0.88 15.07
N GLY A 52 -3.61 -1.39 14.14
CA GLY A 52 -2.18 -1.67 14.38
C GLY A 52 -1.32 -0.44 14.70
N ALA A 53 -1.83 0.77 14.48
CA ALA A 53 -1.21 2.05 14.85
C ALA A 53 -2.07 2.85 15.86
N GLY A 54 -3.00 2.19 16.56
CA GLY A 54 -3.96 2.85 17.45
C GLY A 54 -3.30 3.53 18.66
N ASP A 55 -2.13 3.05 19.07
CA ASP A 55 -1.30 3.61 20.14
C ASP A 55 -0.41 4.78 19.67
N TRP A 56 -0.32 5.04 18.36
CA TRP A 56 0.48 6.14 17.85
C TRP A 56 -0.18 7.47 18.18
N LYS A 57 0.54 8.38 18.85
CA LYS A 57 0.05 9.74 19.13
C LYS A 57 -0.48 10.45 17.87
N ALA A 58 0.13 10.17 16.72
CA ALA A 58 -0.29 10.72 15.43
C ALA A 58 -1.77 10.40 15.11
N THR A 59 -2.24 9.18 15.34
CA THR A 59 -3.63 8.78 15.03
C THR A 59 -4.66 9.44 15.94
N GLN A 60 -4.22 9.98 17.08
CA GLN A 60 -5.07 10.63 18.08
C GLN A 60 -5.02 12.17 18.00
N THR A 61 -3.95 12.75 17.44
CA THR A 61 -3.66 14.19 17.57
C THR A 61 -3.52 14.92 16.23
N TRP A 62 -3.19 14.21 15.15
CA TRP A 62 -2.99 14.86 13.86
C TRP A 62 -4.33 15.23 13.25
N ASN A 63 -4.48 16.52 12.99
CA ASN A 63 -5.53 17.12 12.19
C ASN A 63 -4.94 18.31 11.42
N ALA A 64 -5.72 18.90 10.52
CA ALA A 64 -5.24 19.98 9.66
C ALA A 64 -4.65 21.18 10.45
N SER A 65 -5.29 21.58 11.56
CA SER A 65 -4.76 22.66 12.42
C SER A 65 -3.46 22.27 13.11
N THR A 66 -3.40 21.09 13.73
CA THR A 66 -2.20 20.60 14.42
C THR A 66 -1.02 20.51 13.46
N LEU A 67 -1.23 19.98 12.25
CA LEU A 67 -0.17 19.84 11.26
C LEU A 67 0.25 21.20 10.70
N LYS A 68 -0.68 22.13 10.47
CA LYS A 68 -0.36 23.48 9.99
C LYS A 68 0.53 24.24 10.98
N GLU A 69 0.24 24.13 12.28
CA GLU A 69 1.04 24.73 13.33
C GLU A 69 2.41 24.02 13.45
N ALA A 70 2.40 22.69 13.55
CA ALA A 70 3.62 21.90 13.71
C ALA A 70 4.60 22.03 12.53
N MET A 71 4.10 22.27 11.32
CA MET A 71 4.90 22.42 10.10
C MET A 71 5.06 23.88 9.67
N ALA A 72 4.69 24.84 10.50
CA ALA A 72 4.82 26.26 10.17
C ALA A 72 6.29 26.63 9.88
N GLY A 73 6.53 27.25 8.73
CA GLY A 73 7.88 27.63 8.30
C GLY A 73 8.72 26.49 7.70
N MET A 74 8.19 25.27 7.59
CA MET A 74 8.88 24.16 6.95
C MET A 74 8.54 24.08 5.46
N SER A 75 9.55 24.12 4.59
CA SER A 75 9.39 23.84 3.16
C SER A 75 9.28 22.34 2.92
N VAL A 76 8.30 21.92 2.12
CA VAL A 76 8.11 20.52 1.73
C VAL A 76 8.00 20.39 0.22
N ASN A 77 8.48 19.27 -0.31
CA ASN A 77 8.32 18.97 -1.73
C ASN A 77 6.88 18.52 -1.99
N VAL A 78 6.18 19.25 -2.88
CA VAL A 78 4.80 18.95 -3.26
C VAL A 78 4.76 18.39 -4.67
N ALA A 79 4.22 17.18 -4.82
CA ALA A 79 3.93 16.62 -6.13
C ALA A 79 2.67 17.30 -6.69
N VAL A 80 2.78 17.91 -7.87
CA VAL A 80 1.65 18.57 -8.55
C VAL A 80 1.33 17.79 -9.83
N THR A 81 0.18 17.11 -9.82
CA THR A 81 -0.28 16.29 -10.94
C THR A 81 -1.66 16.76 -11.38
N PRO A 82 -1.83 17.35 -12.58
CA PRO A 82 -3.11 17.90 -13.03
C PRO A 82 -4.28 16.91 -12.99
N GLU A 83 -4.04 15.66 -13.38
CA GLU A 83 -5.06 14.59 -13.48
C GLU A 83 -4.99 13.57 -12.31
N GLY A 84 -4.16 13.82 -11.29
CA GLY A 84 -4.01 12.92 -10.13
C GLY A 84 -3.29 11.59 -10.38
N SER A 85 -2.81 11.31 -11.60
CA SER A 85 -2.00 10.13 -11.92
C SER A 85 -0.49 10.43 -11.78
N SER A 86 0.04 10.32 -10.57
CA SER A 86 1.44 10.69 -10.30
C SER A 86 2.43 9.64 -10.86
N LYS A 87 3.01 9.90 -12.04
CA LYS A 87 4.41 9.57 -12.30
C LYS A 87 5.21 10.82 -11.94
N PHE A 88 5.97 10.75 -10.86
CA PHE A 88 6.61 11.88 -10.18
C PHE A 88 7.34 12.84 -11.13
N ASP A 89 6.90 14.10 -11.15
CA ASP A 89 7.74 15.25 -11.49
C ASP A 89 7.70 16.21 -10.30
N VAL A 90 8.85 16.40 -9.64
CA VAL A 90 8.96 17.24 -8.45
C VAL A 90 9.40 18.62 -8.91
N ARG A 91 8.51 19.62 -8.83
CA ARG A 91 8.92 21.01 -8.96
C ARG A 91 9.59 21.45 -7.65
N ALA A 92 10.91 21.57 -7.67
CA ALA A 92 11.63 22.35 -6.66
C ALA A 92 11.21 23.82 -6.83
N SER A 93 10.71 24.44 -5.77
CA SER A 93 10.44 25.88 -5.77
C SER A 93 11.77 26.63 -5.72
N GLU A 94 12.23 27.06 -6.90
CA GLU A 94 13.25 28.10 -7.02
C GLU A 94 12.55 29.44 -6.75
N ASN A 95 12.74 29.99 -5.55
CA ASN A 95 12.62 31.43 -5.30
C ASN A 95 13.23 31.75 -3.93
N ASP A 96 14.54 32.00 -3.98
CA ASP A 96 15.26 32.76 -2.97
C ASP A 96 15.87 33.97 -3.72
N LYS A 97 15.14 35.09 -3.73
CA LYS A 97 15.61 36.44 -4.03
C LYS A 97 14.75 37.46 -3.32
#